data_AF-A0A914CTJ2-F1
#
_entry.id   AF-A0A914CTJ2-F1
#
_cell.length_a   1.000
_cell.length_b   1.000
_cell.length_c   1.000
_cell.angle_alpha   90.00
_cell.angle_beta   90.00
_cell.angle_gamma   90.00
#
_symmetry.space_group_name_H-M   'P 1'
#
loop_
_entity.id
_entity.type
_entity.pdbx_description
1 polymer ?
#
loop_
_entity_poly.entity_id
_entity_poly.type
_entity_poly.pdbx_seq_one_letter_code
_entity_poly.pdbx_strand_id
1 'polypeptide(L)'
;MVRNEQASLENVEESMRLLQLLDAPGVNYEPGQVTGQMLKTRDDEVKNSAGGYVFQVSDLTRIRRFLILGTSGGTYYSTEKALTIDNLEHLIRIIKDGKGGLILREILEISLAGRAPKQEPTMFALALCARYDVKDRVSKLKKKQQGGSLSKEEEAEIQFDDYMVQLQKATFRAMSKVSEKFKRPIESL
;
A
#
# COMPACT_ATOMS: atom_id res chain seq x y z
N MET A 1 17.23 29.66 51.83
CA MET A 1 16.05 28.77 51.88
C MET A 1 14.84 29.29 51.08
N VAL A 2 14.94 30.41 50.35
CA VAL A 2 13.79 31.10 49.70
C VAL A 2 13.62 30.76 48.20
N ARG A 3 14.63 30.19 47.53
CA ARG A 3 14.58 29.92 46.07
C ARG A 3 13.69 28.74 45.65
N ASN A 4 13.35 27.85 46.58
CA ASN A 4 12.59 26.62 46.26
C ASN A 4 11.07 26.81 46.36
N GLU A 5 10.61 27.81 47.12
CA GLU A 5 9.18 28.17 47.17
C GLU A 5 8.74 28.93 45.92
N GLN A 6 9.58 29.81 45.36
CA GLN A 6 9.23 30.57 44.16
C GLN A 6 9.02 29.67 42.93
N ALA A 7 9.84 28.63 42.74
CA ALA A 7 9.66 27.66 41.67
C ALA A 7 8.38 26.80 41.81
N SER A 8 7.94 26.54 43.05
CA SER A 8 6.67 25.84 43.29
C SER A 8 5.46 26.73 43.02
N LEU A 9 5.57 28.03 43.27
CA LEU A 9 4.50 29.00 43.04
C LEU A 9 4.34 29.29 41.55
N GLU A 10 5.43 29.36 40.79
CA GLU A 10 5.40 29.47 39.32
C GLU A 10 4.67 28.28 38.68
N ASN A 11 4.91 27.05 39.15
CA ASN A 11 4.19 25.86 38.69
C ASN A 11 2.69 25.89 39.03
N VAL A 12 2.34 26.42 40.21
CA VAL A 12 0.93 26.55 40.62
C VAL A 12 0.24 27.64 39.80
N GLU A 13 0.89 28.77 39.55
CA GLU A 13 0.37 29.82 38.66
C GLU A 13 0.18 29.32 37.24
N GLU A 14 1.13 28.55 36.71
CA GLU A 14 1.03 27.97 35.37
C GLU A 14 -0.09 26.93 35.26
N SER A 15 -0.30 26.11 36.29
CA SER A 15 -1.43 25.18 36.36
C SER A 15 -2.79 25.89 36.52
N MET A 16 -2.85 26.99 37.28
CA MET A 16 -4.05 27.82 37.40
C MET A 16 -4.37 28.54 36.07
N ARG A 17 -3.35 28.94 35.32
CA ARG A 17 -3.49 29.54 34.00
C ARG A 17 -4.03 28.55 32.98
N LEU A 18 -3.61 27.28 33.07
CA LEU A 18 -4.15 26.18 32.27
C LEU A 18 -5.61 25.86 32.64
N LEU A 19 -5.96 25.89 33.92
CA LEU A 19 -7.36 25.75 34.37
C LEU A 19 -8.25 26.90 33.86
N GLN A 20 -7.75 28.13 33.90
CA GLN A 20 -8.47 29.29 33.35
C GLN A 20 -8.64 29.21 31.82
N LEU A 21 -7.71 28.56 31.11
CA LEU A 21 -7.82 28.32 29.68
C LEU A 21 -8.91 27.29 29.35
N LEU A 22 -9.16 26.32 30.25
CA LEU A 22 -10.26 25.35 30.14
C LEU A 22 -11.63 26.00 30.42
N ASP A 23 -11.68 26.97 31.33
CA ASP A 23 -12.88 27.76 31.67
C ASP A 23 -13.10 28.98 30.76
N ALA A 24 -12.27 29.17 29.73
CA ALA A 24 -12.36 30.32 28.85
C ALA A 24 -13.69 30.29 28.03
N PRO A 25 -14.54 31.34 28.12
CA PRO A 25 -15.82 31.37 27.41
C PRO A 25 -15.57 31.41 25.90
N GLY A 26 -15.91 30.31 25.22
CA GLY A 26 -15.71 30.12 23.78
C GLY A 26 -15.18 28.73 23.39
N VAL A 27 -14.69 27.94 24.37
CA VAL A 27 -14.35 26.52 24.17
C VAL A 27 -15.45 25.68 24.82
N ASN A 28 -16.44 25.25 24.05
CA ASN A 28 -17.47 24.35 24.56
C ASN A 28 -16.91 22.92 24.64
N TYR A 29 -16.49 22.50 25.82
CA TYR A 29 -16.25 21.08 26.12
C TYR A 29 -17.59 20.43 26.50
N GLU A 30 -18.21 19.70 25.57
CA GLU A 30 -19.40 18.89 25.84
C GLU A 30 -18.98 17.56 26.51
N PRO A 31 -19.29 17.32 27.80
CA PRO A 31 -18.94 16.07 28.47
C PRO A 31 -19.73 14.91 27.83
N GLY A 32 -19.07 14.15 26.97
CA GLY A 32 -19.69 13.03 26.23
C GLY A 32 -19.06 12.77 24.85
N GLN A 33 -18.40 13.77 24.27
CA GLN A 33 -17.69 13.60 22.99
C GLN A 33 -16.22 13.25 23.25
N VAL A 34 -15.96 11.99 23.60
CA VAL A 34 -14.58 11.50 23.79
C VAL A 34 -13.93 11.33 22.43
N THR A 35 -13.49 12.40 21.77
CA THR A 35 -12.68 12.27 20.55
C THR A 35 -11.33 11.67 20.93
N GLY A 36 -11.20 10.36 20.73
CA GLY A 36 -9.97 9.62 21.01
C GLY A 36 -9.73 8.61 19.92
N GLN A 37 -8.45 8.23 19.73
CA GLN A 37 -8.06 7.26 18.70
C GLN A 37 -8.81 5.91 18.80
N MET A 38 -9.43 5.61 19.94
CA MET A 38 -10.18 4.37 20.18
C MET A 38 -11.60 4.35 19.59
N LEU A 39 -12.12 5.48 19.10
CA LEU A 39 -13.43 5.54 18.44
C LEU A 39 -13.28 5.77 16.94
N LYS A 40 -13.94 4.93 16.15
CA LYS A 40 -13.99 5.09 14.68
C LYS A 40 -14.81 6.35 14.37
N THR A 41 -14.16 7.33 13.75
CA THR A 41 -14.78 8.62 13.43
C THR A 41 -15.20 8.69 11.97
N ARG A 42 -14.50 7.98 11.08
CA ARG A 42 -14.83 7.94 9.64
C ARG A 42 -14.88 6.51 9.11
N ASP A 43 -15.69 6.28 8.08
CA ASP A 43 -15.91 4.95 7.51
C ASP A 43 -14.66 4.35 6.86
N ASP A 44 -13.74 5.17 6.37
CA ASP A 44 -12.48 4.79 5.73
C ASP A 44 -11.33 4.48 6.71
N GLU A 45 -11.58 4.56 8.02
CA GLU A 45 -10.62 4.16 9.04
C GLU A 45 -10.61 2.64 9.28
N VAL A 46 -9.41 2.13 9.54
CA VAL A 46 -9.12 0.73 9.89
C VAL A 46 -8.51 0.65 11.29
N LYS A 47 -8.75 -0.47 11.98
CA LYS A 47 -8.21 -0.70 13.33
C LYS A 47 -6.73 -1.12 13.24
N ASN A 48 -5.85 -0.46 13.99
CA ASN A 48 -4.43 -0.78 14.08
C ASN A 48 -4.16 -1.87 15.14
N SER A 49 -2.91 -2.32 15.24
CA SER A 49 -2.48 -3.37 16.19
C SER A 49 -2.59 -2.97 17.66
N ALA A 50 -2.61 -1.67 17.99
CA ALA A 50 -2.79 -1.15 19.35
C ALA A 50 -4.29 -0.97 19.70
N GLY A 51 -5.20 -1.24 18.77
CA GLY A 51 -6.64 -1.16 18.98
C GLY A 51 -7.28 0.18 18.63
N GLY A 52 -6.49 1.19 18.24
CA GLY A 52 -6.99 2.49 17.75
C GLY A 52 -7.32 2.48 16.26
N TYR A 53 -8.05 3.49 15.79
CA TYR A 53 -8.43 3.68 14.39
C TYR A 53 -7.46 4.61 13.67
N VAL A 54 -7.05 4.22 12.46
CA VAL A 54 -6.09 4.94 11.60
C VAL A 54 -6.49 4.77 10.14
N PHE A 55 -5.90 5.54 9.23
CA PHE A 55 -6.11 5.34 7.80
C PHE A 55 -5.23 4.22 7.23
N GLN A 56 -5.81 3.43 6.33
CA GLN A 56 -5.07 2.46 5.56
C GLN A 56 -4.04 3.16 4.66
N VAL A 57 -2.80 2.67 4.68
CA VAL A 57 -1.76 3.22 3.80
C VAL A 57 -2.01 2.83 2.35
N SER A 58 -1.65 3.74 1.44
CA SER A 58 -1.74 3.46 0.00
C SER A 58 -0.81 2.32 -0.42
N ASP A 59 -1.15 1.64 -1.52
CA ASP A 59 -0.32 0.59 -2.15
C ASP A 59 1.11 1.08 -2.36
N LEU A 60 1.26 2.29 -2.91
CA LEU A 60 2.56 2.91 -3.18
C LEU A 60 3.38 3.10 -1.89
N THR A 61 2.75 3.63 -0.84
CA THR A 61 3.40 3.82 0.46
C THR A 61 3.86 2.49 1.05
N ARG A 62 3.03 1.45 0.93
CA ARG A 62 3.35 0.12 1.46
C ARG A 62 4.49 -0.53 0.69
N ILE A 63 4.50 -0.45 -0.64
CA ILE A 63 5.62 -0.91 -1.49
C ILE A 63 6.92 -0.24 -1.05
N ARG A 64 6.94 1.09 -0.94
CA ARG A 64 8.13 1.85 -0.54
C ARG A 64 8.62 1.46 0.86
N ARG A 65 7.72 1.30 1.82
CA ARG A 65 8.06 0.85 3.18
C ARG A 65 8.70 -0.52 3.17
N PHE A 66 8.13 -1.46 2.42
CA PHE A 66 8.72 -2.79 2.30
C PHE A 66 10.11 -2.73 1.65
N LEU A 67 10.28 -2.00 0.56
CA LEU A 67 11.56 -1.91 -0.15
C LEU A 67 12.67 -1.23 0.69
N ILE A 68 12.33 -0.20 1.48
CA ILE A 68 13.30 0.58 2.25
C ILE A 68 13.56 -0.03 3.63
N LEU A 69 12.50 -0.40 4.36
CA LEU A 69 12.63 -0.90 5.74
C LEU A 69 12.81 -2.42 5.79
N GLY A 70 12.28 -3.14 4.79
CA GLY A 70 12.18 -4.59 4.83
C GLY A 70 11.25 -5.07 5.95
N THR A 71 11.49 -6.30 6.39
CA THR A 71 10.73 -6.95 7.48
C THR A 71 11.63 -7.50 8.58
N SER A 72 12.94 -7.36 8.42
CA SER A 72 13.97 -7.87 9.33
C SER A 72 13.84 -7.24 10.72
N GLY A 73 13.86 -8.07 11.77
CA GLY A 73 13.64 -7.63 13.16
C GLY A 73 12.18 -7.43 13.54
N GLY A 74 11.24 -7.55 12.59
CA GLY A 74 9.82 -7.37 12.82
C GLY A 74 9.47 -5.96 13.28
N THR A 75 8.35 -5.84 13.99
CA THR A 75 7.95 -4.62 14.71
C THR A 75 7.63 -4.99 16.15
N TYR A 76 7.44 -3.99 17.01
CA TYR A 76 6.95 -4.21 18.37
C TYR A 76 5.66 -5.06 18.42
N TYR A 77 4.81 -4.96 17.39
CA TYR A 77 3.51 -5.64 17.34
C TYR A 77 3.46 -6.91 16.48
N SER A 78 4.53 -7.24 15.74
CA SER A 78 4.50 -8.34 14.77
C SER A 78 5.88 -8.93 14.53
N THR A 79 5.95 -10.25 14.43
CA THR A 79 7.20 -10.96 14.13
C THR A 79 7.65 -10.72 12.70
N GLU A 80 8.94 -10.88 12.44
CA GLU A 80 9.53 -10.79 11.09
C GLU A 80 8.81 -11.70 10.08
N LYS A 81 8.50 -12.94 10.46
CA LYS A 81 7.79 -13.88 9.59
C LYS A 81 6.38 -13.39 9.25
N ALA A 82 5.62 -12.95 10.25
CA ALA A 82 4.26 -12.47 10.03
C ALA A 82 4.24 -11.21 9.16
N LEU A 83 5.15 -10.27 9.42
CA LEU A 83 5.30 -9.05 8.63
C LEU A 83 5.72 -9.34 7.17
N THR A 84 6.56 -10.36 6.96
CA THR A 84 6.95 -10.81 5.62
C THR A 84 5.76 -11.36 4.85
N ILE A 85 4.96 -12.22 5.47
CA ILE A 85 3.76 -12.78 4.85
C ILE A 85 2.74 -11.68 4.53
N ASP A 86 2.46 -10.77 5.46
CA ASP A 86 1.53 -9.64 5.24
C ASP A 86 1.96 -8.76 4.06
N ASN A 87 3.25 -8.42 3.97
CA ASN A 87 3.75 -7.63 2.85
C ASN A 87 3.69 -8.40 1.52
N LEU A 88 3.98 -9.70 1.53
CA LEU A 88 3.86 -10.55 0.35
C LEU A 88 2.42 -10.62 -0.17
N GLU A 89 1.47 -10.86 0.72
CA GLU A 89 0.04 -10.92 0.36
C GLU A 89 -0.43 -9.60 -0.26
N HIS A 90 0.05 -8.48 0.28
CA HIS A 90 -0.21 -7.16 -0.30
C HIS A 90 0.42 -6.98 -1.68
N LEU A 91 1.67 -7.36 -1.89
CA LEU A 91 2.31 -7.27 -3.21
C LEU A 91 1.61 -8.18 -4.23
N ILE A 92 1.24 -9.40 -3.83
CA ILE A 92 0.48 -10.32 -4.68
C ILE A 92 -0.89 -9.72 -5.04
N ARG A 93 -1.58 -9.07 -4.10
CA ARG A 93 -2.84 -8.37 -4.38
C ARG A 93 -2.63 -7.27 -5.41
N ILE A 94 -1.62 -6.42 -5.24
CA ILE A 94 -1.30 -5.32 -6.19
C ILE A 94 -1.02 -5.88 -7.60
N ILE A 95 -0.32 -7.00 -7.70
CA ILE A 95 -0.05 -7.67 -8.98
C ILE A 95 -1.35 -8.18 -9.60
N LYS A 96 -2.18 -8.90 -8.83
CA LYS A 96 -3.47 -9.43 -9.28
C LYS A 96 -4.47 -8.33 -9.70
N ASP A 97 -4.39 -7.17 -9.07
CA ASP A 97 -5.18 -5.98 -9.41
C ASP A 97 -4.67 -5.29 -10.70
N GLY A 98 -3.70 -5.87 -11.40
CA GLY A 98 -3.13 -5.35 -12.65
C GLY A 98 -2.15 -4.18 -12.45
N LYS A 99 -1.75 -3.90 -11.21
CA LYS A 99 -0.88 -2.76 -10.85
C LYS A 99 0.57 -3.17 -10.61
N GLY A 100 0.98 -4.37 -11.02
CA GLY A 100 2.33 -4.89 -10.79
C GLY A 100 3.45 -3.99 -11.36
N GLY A 101 3.20 -3.25 -12.45
CA GLY A 101 4.16 -2.28 -12.99
C GLY A 101 4.56 -1.17 -12.00
N LEU A 102 3.70 -0.84 -11.02
CA LEU A 102 4.04 0.08 -9.94
C LEU A 102 5.18 -0.46 -9.07
N ILE A 103 5.20 -1.77 -8.82
CA ILE A 103 6.24 -2.41 -8.00
C ILE A 103 7.58 -2.35 -8.73
N LEU A 104 7.62 -2.72 -10.03
CA LEU A 104 8.83 -2.65 -10.85
C LEU A 104 9.40 -1.23 -10.92
N ARG A 105 8.53 -0.24 -11.12
CA ARG A 105 8.94 1.16 -11.14
C ARG A 105 9.59 1.58 -9.83
N GLU A 106 8.97 1.25 -8.70
CA GLU A 106 9.49 1.63 -7.39
C GLU A 106 10.77 0.88 -7.03
N ILE A 107 10.90 -0.40 -7.43
CA ILE A 107 12.15 -1.15 -7.34
C ILE A 107 13.27 -0.39 -8.07
N LEU A 108 13.03 0.03 -9.31
CA LEU A 108 14.02 0.74 -10.11
C LEU A 108 14.38 2.09 -9.49
N GLU A 109 13.39 2.91 -9.13
CA GLU A 109 13.63 4.24 -8.55
C GLU A 109 14.40 4.16 -7.22
N ILE A 110 14.04 3.22 -6.32
CA ILE A 110 14.72 3.06 -5.02
C ILE A 110 16.13 2.50 -5.19
N SER A 111 16.32 1.53 -6.09
CA SER A 111 17.61 0.90 -6.36
C SER A 111 18.59 1.89 -6.97
N LEU A 112 18.20 2.60 -8.04
CA LEU A 112 19.05 3.59 -8.70
C LEU A 112 19.40 4.77 -7.77
N ALA A 113 18.47 5.18 -6.91
CA ALA A 113 18.70 6.24 -5.95
C ALA A 113 19.47 5.77 -4.69
N GLY A 114 19.77 4.47 -4.55
CA GLY A 114 20.47 3.92 -3.39
C GLY A 114 19.74 4.15 -2.06
N ARG A 115 18.40 4.22 -2.07
CA ARG A 115 17.60 4.60 -0.88
C ARG A 115 17.34 3.44 0.09
N ALA A 116 17.47 2.19 -0.38
CA ALA A 116 17.30 1.02 0.45
C ALA A 116 18.66 0.64 1.09
N PRO A 117 18.76 0.57 2.43
CA PRO A 117 19.99 0.16 3.12
C PRO A 117 20.32 -1.33 2.91
N LYS A 118 19.31 -2.15 2.59
CA LYS A 118 19.40 -3.59 2.36
C LYS A 118 18.76 -3.94 1.03
N GLN A 119 19.33 -4.90 0.30
CA GLN A 119 18.86 -5.28 -1.05
C GLN A 119 17.90 -6.46 -1.03
N GLU A 120 17.84 -7.22 0.07
CA GLU A 120 17.01 -8.40 0.22
C GLU A 120 15.52 -8.12 -0.06
N PRO A 121 14.90 -7.04 0.47
CA PRO A 121 13.51 -6.72 0.13
C PRO A 121 13.30 -6.42 -1.35
N THR A 122 14.25 -5.71 -1.97
CA THR A 122 14.24 -5.37 -3.40
C THR A 122 14.32 -6.63 -4.26
N MET A 123 15.27 -7.52 -3.97
CA MET A 123 15.45 -8.79 -4.70
C MET A 123 14.24 -9.69 -4.54
N PHE A 124 13.63 -9.72 -3.36
CA PHE A 124 12.45 -10.52 -3.11
C PHE A 124 11.21 -10.00 -3.84
N ALA A 125 10.99 -8.68 -3.86
CA ALA A 125 9.93 -8.06 -4.65
C ALA A 125 10.14 -8.30 -6.15
N LEU A 126 11.38 -8.25 -6.63
CA LEU A 126 11.72 -8.53 -8.02
C LEU A 126 11.45 -10.00 -8.39
N ALA A 127 11.84 -10.94 -7.53
CA ALA A 127 11.55 -12.37 -7.72
C ALA A 127 10.04 -12.64 -7.77
N LEU A 128 9.25 -11.94 -6.95
CA LEU A 128 7.80 -12.02 -7.00
C LEU A 128 7.25 -11.49 -8.32
N CYS A 129 7.75 -10.34 -8.80
CA CYS A 129 7.36 -9.79 -10.09
C CYS A 129 7.66 -10.75 -11.24
N ALA A 130 8.85 -11.39 -11.23
CA ALA A 130 9.23 -12.39 -12.22
C ALA A 130 8.31 -13.62 -12.18
N ARG A 131 7.99 -14.13 -10.98
CA ARG A 131 7.09 -15.29 -10.82
C ARG A 131 5.70 -15.05 -11.41
N TYR A 132 5.18 -13.83 -11.31
CA TYR A 132 3.85 -13.47 -11.79
C TYR A 132 3.85 -12.86 -13.21
N ASP A 133 4.97 -12.95 -13.93
CA ASP A 133 5.12 -12.36 -15.27
C ASP A 133 4.68 -10.88 -15.32
N VAL A 134 5.10 -10.10 -14.32
CA VAL A 134 4.77 -8.68 -14.25
C VAL A 134 5.53 -7.93 -15.33
N LYS A 135 4.79 -7.30 -16.25
CA LYS A 135 5.36 -6.57 -17.37
C LYS A 135 5.28 -5.07 -17.13
N ASP A 136 6.38 -4.36 -17.40
CA ASP A 136 6.38 -2.90 -17.39
C ASP A 136 5.80 -2.34 -18.71
N ARG A 137 4.50 -2.52 -18.90
CA ARG A 137 3.79 -1.96 -20.05
C ARG A 137 3.67 -0.44 -19.96
N VAL A 138 3.58 0.13 -18.75
CA VAL A 138 3.29 1.55 -18.55
C VAL A 138 4.47 2.42 -18.95
N SER A 139 5.69 2.05 -18.58
CA SER A 139 6.88 2.83 -18.96
C SER A 139 7.16 2.73 -20.45
N LYS A 140 6.99 1.53 -21.05
CA LYS A 140 7.14 1.30 -22.49
C LYS A 140 6.14 2.12 -23.31
N LEU A 141 4.87 2.19 -22.88
CA LEU A 141 3.84 3.01 -23.53
C LEU A 141 4.10 4.51 -23.40
N LYS A 142 4.57 4.98 -22.23
CA LYS A 142 4.95 6.39 -22.06
C LYS A 142 6.15 6.77 -22.92
N LYS A 143 7.17 5.93 -23.01
CA LYS A 143 8.36 6.14 -23.87
C LYS A 143 7.96 6.30 -25.34
N LYS A 144 7.05 5.44 -25.82
CA LYS A 144 6.45 5.52 -27.17
C LYS A 144 5.67 6.82 -27.40
N GLN A 145 4.89 7.26 -26.41
CA GLN A 145 4.09 8.49 -26.49
C GLN A 145 4.93 9.77 -26.40
N GLN A 146 6.08 9.74 -25.74
CA GLN A 146 6.98 10.88 -25.59
C GLN A 146 8.02 11.00 -26.73
N GLY A 147 7.84 10.26 -27.83
CA GLY A 147 8.75 10.31 -28.99
C GLY A 147 10.09 9.60 -28.77
N GLY A 148 10.24 8.83 -27.69
CA GLY A 148 11.42 7.99 -27.47
C GLY A 148 11.38 6.74 -28.34
N SER A 149 12.49 6.41 -29.00
CA SER A 149 12.61 5.15 -29.74
C SER A 149 12.65 3.95 -28.79
N LEU A 150 11.82 2.96 -29.08
CA LEU A 150 11.89 1.65 -28.44
C LEU A 150 13.01 0.84 -29.13
N SER A 151 13.74 0.02 -28.38
CA SER A 151 14.66 -0.93 -28.98
C SER A 151 13.87 -1.99 -29.78
N LYS A 152 14.50 -2.62 -30.78
CA LYS A 152 13.86 -3.71 -31.55
C LYS A 152 13.36 -4.84 -30.64
N GLU A 153 14.06 -5.09 -29.54
CA GLU A 153 13.69 -6.08 -28.52
C GLU A 153 12.45 -5.62 -27.73
N GLU A 154 12.40 -4.36 -27.29
CA GLU A 154 11.23 -3.79 -26.61
C GLU A 154 9.98 -3.83 -27.51
N GLU A 155 10.14 -3.55 -28.81
CA GLU A 155 9.04 -3.63 -29.79
C GLU A 155 8.57 -5.06 -30.01
N ALA A 156 9.49 -6.01 -30.20
CA ALA A 156 9.18 -7.43 -30.36
C ALA A 156 8.46 -8.00 -29.12
N GLU A 157 8.88 -7.60 -27.92
CA GLU A 157 8.25 -8.03 -26.67
C GLU A 157 6.82 -7.49 -26.55
N ILE A 158 6.59 -6.20 -26.88
CA ILE A 158 5.24 -5.61 -26.91
C ILE A 158 4.35 -6.32 -27.94
N GLN A 159 4.89 -6.61 -29.12
CA GLN A 159 4.17 -7.31 -30.18
C GLN A 159 3.82 -8.74 -29.78
N PHE A 160 4.77 -9.46 -29.17
CA PHE A 160 4.55 -10.81 -28.65
C PHE A 160 3.49 -10.83 -27.55
N ASP A 161 3.54 -9.87 -26.63
CA ASP A 161 2.52 -9.72 -25.60
C ASP A 161 1.13 -9.47 -26.18
N ASP A 162 1.01 -8.59 -27.18
CA ASP A 162 -0.27 -8.31 -27.82
C ASP A 162 -0.81 -9.55 -28.54
N TYR A 163 0.06 -10.27 -29.26
CA TYR A 163 -0.28 -11.55 -29.87
C TYR A 163 -0.81 -12.57 -28.85
N MET A 164 -0.11 -12.76 -27.73
CA MET A 164 -0.52 -13.69 -26.68
C MET A 164 -1.88 -13.32 -26.08
N VAL A 165 -2.15 -12.02 -25.89
CA VAL A 165 -3.46 -11.54 -25.43
C VAL A 165 -4.57 -11.84 -26.45
N GLN A 166 -4.32 -11.61 -27.75
CA GLN A 166 -5.31 -11.92 -28.79
C GLN A 166 -5.58 -13.42 -28.89
N LEU A 167 -4.55 -14.24 -28.79
CA LEU A 167 -4.66 -15.70 -28.79
C LEU A 167 -5.52 -16.17 -27.61
N GLN A 168 -5.24 -15.68 -26.40
CA GLN A 168 -6.05 -16.00 -25.21
C GLN A 168 -7.52 -15.61 -25.39
N LYS A 169 -7.81 -14.40 -25.90
CA LYS A 169 -9.19 -13.96 -26.19
C LYS A 169 -9.90 -14.87 -27.20
N ALA A 170 -9.22 -15.26 -28.27
CA ALA A 170 -9.76 -16.16 -29.28
C ALA A 170 -10.10 -17.53 -28.67
N THR A 171 -9.21 -18.08 -27.85
CA THR A 171 -9.42 -19.34 -27.13
C THR A 171 -10.61 -19.26 -26.17
N PHE A 172 -10.69 -18.22 -25.34
CA PHE A 172 -11.83 -18.04 -24.43
C PHE A 172 -13.15 -17.90 -25.18
N ARG A 173 -13.17 -17.18 -26.30
CA ARG A 173 -14.35 -17.07 -27.17
C ARG A 173 -14.75 -18.43 -27.75
N ALA A 174 -13.79 -19.24 -28.18
CA ALA A 174 -14.04 -20.59 -28.66
C ALA A 174 -14.60 -21.49 -27.54
N MET A 175 -14.00 -21.45 -26.35
CA MET A 175 -14.49 -22.17 -25.17
C MET A 175 -15.90 -21.75 -24.78
N SER A 176 -16.22 -20.44 -24.85
CA SER A 176 -17.57 -19.93 -24.59
C SER A 176 -18.60 -20.49 -25.57
N LYS A 177 -18.28 -20.49 -26.88
CA LYS A 177 -19.16 -21.06 -27.92
C LYS A 177 -19.38 -22.56 -27.71
N VAL A 178 -18.34 -23.29 -27.31
CA VAL A 178 -18.46 -24.71 -26.97
C VAL A 178 -19.36 -24.86 -25.75
N SER A 179 -19.13 -24.10 -24.68
CA SER A 179 -19.95 -24.15 -23.46
C SER A 179 -21.43 -23.84 -23.72
N GLU A 180 -21.75 -22.84 -24.54
CA GLU A 180 -23.13 -22.51 -24.94
C GLU A 180 -23.81 -23.64 -25.71
N LYS A 181 -23.07 -24.33 -26.59
CA LYS A 181 -23.58 -25.49 -27.33
C LYS A 181 -23.93 -26.68 -26.42
N PHE A 182 -23.33 -26.76 -25.24
CA PHE A 182 -23.54 -27.84 -24.26
C PHE A 182 -24.48 -27.48 -23.10
N LYS A 183 -25.00 -26.25 -23.03
CA LYS A 183 -26.12 -25.92 -22.13
C LYS A 183 -27.38 -26.63 -22.63
N ARG A 184 -27.63 -27.84 -22.12
CA ARG A 184 -28.93 -28.50 -22.31
C ARG A 184 -30.03 -27.61 -21.71
N PRO A 185 -31.15 -27.39 -22.40
CA PRO A 185 -32.30 -26.73 -21.79
C PRO A 185 -32.74 -27.57 -20.60
N ILE A 186 -32.83 -26.94 -19.42
CA ILE A 186 -33.52 -27.52 -18.27
C ILE A 186 -35.00 -27.31 -18.56
N GLU A 187 -35.58 -28.17 -19.40
CA GLU A 187 -37.03 -28.24 -19.59
C GLU A 187 -37.62 -29.34 -18.71
N SER A 188 -38.41 -28.87 -17.73
CA SER A 188 -39.51 -29.52 -16.98
C SER A 188 -39.30 -30.90 -16.35
N LEU A 189 -39.20 -30.91 -15.01
CA LEU A 189 -39.89 -31.88 -14.15
C LEU A 189 -41.30 -31.35 -13.85
#